data_AF-A0A0B7ID16-F1
#
_entry.id   AF-A0A0B7ID16-F1
#
_cell.length_a   1.000
_cell.length_b   1.000
_cell.length_c   1.000
_cell.angle_alpha   90.00
_cell.angle_beta   90.00
_cell.angle_gamma   90.00
#
_symmetry.space_group_name_H-M   'P 1'
#
loop_
_entity.id
_entity.type
_entity.pdbx_description
1 polymer ?
#
loop_
_entity_poly.entity_id
_entity_poly.type
_entity_poly.pdbx_seq_one_letter_code
_entity_poly.pdbx_strand_id
1 'polypeptide(L)'
;MAKRIKPIKCPQCGSTQATETKTDYYRCKSCKSEFFIDNDDININHRHSYDTPQLSAKHLKALKFLGLAMAVFVMMMVVISLLPSKSTYTPTTAAVQENKPYWNIQEIIPTADKDGEPIAIVVGSIVSGNHPNQTYKPTFGFFHAQTFKEIAAVPINVEGFYPIIKWKKMDEGKTYIVINKNRLFLLDENTLSISEVTPQTIGLPEFEKGFAEIDTNSAYENSLEITNNLGKEYYYFPKLNQAILYGNRKEMDQLIAQNPIAPQGVTRFEFSRKDKDKLPELFKVKTQGQAGYPYKRYFFRWFKGELYIDKESQVVSYENFTPERFYFKPEVLHYDDKEVFIYFKHEWAESSPYFFQVLDAQTGEIKLSLQSHKDMHYLSDDFVAKIKDGYLISNYDSFILNTKEGKLEKLELREKLTQR
;
A
#
# COMPACT_ATOMS: atom_id res chain seq x y z
N MET A 1 31.32 32.42 16.18
CA MET A 1 30.35 31.41 16.70
C MET A 1 29.15 31.41 15.77
N ALA A 2 29.04 30.42 14.88
CA ALA A 2 28.03 30.44 13.80
C ALA A 2 26.71 29.83 14.29
N LYS A 3 25.66 30.66 14.34
CA LYS A 3 24.27 30.24 14.60
C LYS A 3 23.77 29.45 13.38
N ARG A 4 23.66 28.11 13.47
CA ARG A 4 22.89 27.31 12.49
C ARG A 4 21.41 27.32 12.90
N ILE A 5 20.65 28.22 12.30
CA ILE A 5 19.19 28.31 12.45
C ILE A 5 18.58 27.66 11.22
N LYS A 6 18.08 26.42 11.39
CA LYS A 6 17.50 25.51 10.39
C LYS A 6 18.50 24.58 9.67
N PRO A 7 18.18 23.28 9.56
CA PRO A 7 18.97 22.34 8.79
C PRO A 7 18.83 22.64 7.29
N ILE A 8 19.94 22.50 6.55
CA ILE A 8 19.99 22.70 5.10
C ILE A 8 19.22 21.56 4.43
N LYS A 9 18.16 21.90 3.70
CA LYS A 9 17.33 20.94 2.97
C LYS A 9 17.72 20.88 1.51
N CYS A 10 17.89 19.66 0.99
CA CYS A 10 18.09 19.45 -0.43
C CYS A 10 16.85 19.91 -1.21
N PRO A 11 16.98 20.78 -2.21
CA PRO A 11 15.85 21.28 -2.99
C PRO A 11 15.19 20.18 -3.83
N GLN A 12 15.94 19.13 -4.21
CA GLN A 12 15.44 18.06 -5.07
C GLN A 12 14.61 17.01 -4.30
N CYS A 13 15.00 16.66 -3.08
CA CYS A 13 14.37 15.57 -2.33
C CYS A 13 13.93 15.95 -0.91
N GLY A 14 14.14 17.19 -0.48
CA GLY A 14 13.77 17.67 0.85
C GLY A 14 14.61 17.14 2.01
N SER A 15 15.55 16.22 1.77
CA SER A 15 16.41 15.64 2.81
C SER A 15 17.28 16.70 3.49
N THR A 16 17.33 16.70 4.81
CA THR A 16 18.27 17.51 5.61
C THR A 16 19.69 16.96 5.68
N GLN A 17 19.97 15.83 5.02
CA GLN A 17 21.28 15.21 5.02
C GLN A 17 22.09 15.66 3.80
N ALA A 18 22.96 16.64 4.00
CA ALA A 18 23.87 17.12 2.98
C ALA A 18 25.29 17.29 3.53
N THR A 19 26.29 17.11 2.65
CA THR A 19 27.71 17.36 2.95
C THR A 19 28.15 18.58 2.16
N GLU A 20 28.78 19.53 2.83
CA GLU A 20 29.41 20.67 2.15
C GLU A 20 30.63 20.19 1.37
N THR A 21 30.67 20.44 0.06
CA THR A 21 31.77 20.01 -0.83
C THR A 21 32.79 21.14 -1.06
N LYS A 22 32.32 22.38 -1.03
CA LYS A 22 33.09 23.63 -0.99
C LYS A 22 32.20 24.71 -0.38
N THR A 23 32.75 25.84 0.03
CA THR A 23 31.98 26.93 0.67
C THR A 23 30.68 27.20 -0.07
N ASP A 24 29.54 27.05 0.62
CA ASP A 24 28.17 27.26 0.12
C ASP A 24 27.65 26.24 -0.91
N TYR A 25 28.42 25.20 -1.25
CA TYR A 25 27.98 24.10 -2.13
C TYR A 25 27.84 22.80 -1.35
N TYR A 26 26.75 22.11 -1.59
CA TYR A 26 26.32 20.94 -0.85
C TYR A 26 25.98 19.80 -1.80
N ARG A 27 26.31 18.58 -1.39
CA ARG A 27 25.85 17.34 -2.03
C ARG A 27 24.92 16.60 -1.08
N CYS A 28 23.70 16.33 -1.52
CA CYS A 28 22.74 15.56 -0.73
C CYS A 28 23.21 14.11 -0.58
N LYS A 29 23.21 13.56 0.65
CA LYS A 29 23.57 12.15 0.87
C LYS A 29 22.47 11.19 0.38
N SER A 30 21.23 11.64 0.37
CA SER A 30 20.07 10.81 0.00
C SER A 30 19.86 10.68 -1.51
N CYS A 31 19.79 11.81 -2.24
CA CYS A 31 19.53 11.80 -3.69
C CYS A 31 20.76 12.16 -4.55
N LYS A 32 21.91 12.40 -3.92
CA LYS A 32 23.19 12.78 -4.57
C LYS A 32 23.17 14.08 -5.38
N SER A 33 22.04 14.80 -5.42
CA SER A 33 21.95 16.12 -6.05
C SER A 33 22.91 17.12 -5.41
N GLU A 34 23.60 17.87 -6.25
CA GLU A 34 24.42 19.00 -5.86
C GLU A 34 23.61 20.29 -5.93
N PHE A 35 23.75 21.15 -4.93
CA PHE A 35 23.06 22.42 -4.85
C PHE A 35 23.94 23.42 -4.09
N PHE A 36 23.78 24.70 -4.36
CA PHE A 36 24.47 25.76 -3.63
C PHE A 36 23.45 26.67 -2.97
N ILE A 37 23.84 27.32 -1.89
CA ILE A 37 23.04 28.34 -1.21
C ILE A 37 23.59 29.68 -1.67
N ASP A 38 22.83 30.40 -2.49
CA ASP A 38 23.16 31.78 -2.81
C ASP A 38 22.78 32.68 -1.64
N ASN A 39 23.63 33.64 -1.28
CA ASN A 39 23.48 34.46 -0.08
C ASN A 39 22.56 35.68 -0.29
N ASP A 40 21.75 35.68 -1.36
CA ASP A 40 20.95 36.83 -1.80
C ASP A 40 19.47 36.81 -1.34
N ASP A 41 19.08 35.88 -0.45
CA ASP A 41 17.72 35.86 0.10
C ASP A 41 17.54 36.81 1.31
N ILE A 42 17.10 38.04 1.03
CA ILE A 42 16.53 38.96 2.02
C ILE A 42 15.21 38.36 2.52
N ASN A 43 15.20 37.82 3.75
CA ASN A 43 13.96 37.48 4.44
C ASN A 43 13.19 38.77 4.81
N ILE A 44 12.24 39.19 3.98
CA ILE A 44 11.26 40.22 4.35
C ILE A 44 10.22 39.57 5.28
N ASN A 45 10.41 39.75 6.59
CA ASN A 45 9.40 39.38 7.58
C ASN A 45 8.30 40.44 7.63
N HIS A 46 7.13 40.14 7.06
CA HIS A 46 5.91 40.92 7.31
C HIS A 46 5.37 40.59 8.70
N ARG A 47 5.46 41.54 9.64
CA ARG A 47 4.73 41.50 10.91
C ARG A 47 3.46 42.33 10.76
N HIS A 48 2.31 41.67 10.65
CA HIS A 48 1.03 42.33 10.82
C HIS A 48 0.80 42.58 12.31
N SER A 49 0.99 43.82 12.75
CA SER A 49 0.51 44.30 14.04
C SER A 49 -0.95 44.71 13.86
N TYR A 50 -1.87 43.98 14.47
CA TYR A 50 -3.24 44.44 14.63
C TYR A 50 -3.31 45.29 15.90
N ASP A 51 -3.53 46.59 15.75
CA ASP A 51 -3.94 47.43 16.87
C ASP A 51 -5.35 46.99 17.29
N THR A 52 -5.46 46.31 18.42
CA THR A 52 -6.74 46.09 19.09
C THR A 52 -7.31 47.44 19.50
N PRO A 53 -8.49 47.84 19.00
CA PRO A 53 -9.12 49.07 19.44
C PRO A 53 -9.55 48.91 20.91
N GLN A 54 -9.13 49.85 21.77
CA GLN A 54 -9.68 49.96 23.12
C GLN A 54 -11.19 50.21 23.05
N LEU A 55 -11.97 49.33 23.69
CA LEU A 55 -13.41 49.50 23.84
C LEU A 55 -13.70 50.72 24.71
N SER A 56 -14.23 51.76 24.05
CA SER A 56 -14.81 52.93 24.70
C SER A 56 -16.10 52.56 25.45
N ALA A 57 -16.22 53.04 26.70
CA ALA A 57 -17.33 52.82 27.63
C ALA A 57 -18.71 53.34 27.15
N LYS A 58 -18.84 53.78 25.90
CA LYS A 58 -20.09 54.29 25.31
C LYS A 58 -21.00 53.19 24.75
N HIS A 59 -20.54 51.95 24.62
CA HIS A 59 -21.30 50.83 24.03
C HIS A 59 -22.11 49.96 25.02
N LEU A 60 -22.07 50.26 26.33
CA LEU A 60 -22.74 49.44 27.35
C LEU A 60 -24.30 49.49 27.30
N LYS A 61 -24.88 50.49 26.62
CA LYS A 61 -26.35 50.61 26.47
C LYS A 61 -26.94 49.79 25.32
N ALA A 62 -26.14 49.42 24.32
CA ALA A 62 -26.59 48.59 23.19
C ALA A 62 -26.66 47.09 23.53
N LEU A 63 -25.92 46.66 24.56
CA LEU A 63 -25.87 45.25 24.99
C LEU A 63 -27.16 44.76 25.66
N LYS A 64 -27.95 45.68 26.26
CA LYS A 64 -29.24 45.33 26.88
C LYS A 64 -30.34 44.99 25.87
N PHE A 65 -30.27 45.53 24.65
CA PHE A 65 -31.26 45.23 23.61
C PHE A 65 -30.95 43.93 22.84
N LEU A 66 -29.68 43.54 22.74
CA LEU A 66 -29.26 42.30 22.09
C LEU A 66 -29.64 41.05 22.92
N GLY A 67 -29.56 41.14 24.25
CA GLY A 67 -29.96 40.06 25.15
C GLY A 67 -31.46 39.77 25.15
N LEU A 68 -32.30 40.82 24.97
CA LEU A 68 -33.75 40.66 24.91
C LEU A 68 -34.20 40.03 23.57
N ALA A 69 -33.55 40.40 22.46
CA ALA A 69 -33.84 39.83 21.14
C ALA A 69 -33.49 38.33 21.06
N MET A 70 -32.37 37.92 21.68
CA MET A 70 -31.96 36.51 21.79
C MET A 70 -32.94 35.69 22.64
N ALA A 71 -33.45 36.24 23.75
CA ALA A 71 -34.41 35.54 24.59
C ALA A 71 -35.76 35.33 23.89
N VAL A 72 -36.23 36.31 23.10
CA VAL A 72 -37.44 36.21 22.29
C VAL A 72 -37.27 35.19 21.16
N PHE A 73 -36.12 35.16 20.50
CA PHE A 73 -35.82 34.20 19.43
C PHE A 73 -35.80 32.74 19.93
N VAL A 74 -35.19 32.51 21.11
CA VAL A 74 -35.16 31.18 21.73
C VAL A 74 -36.56 30.75 22.20
N MET A 75 -37.36 31.67 22.76
CA MET A 75 -38.73 31.34 23.15
C MET A 75 -39.63 31.04 21.94
N MET A 76 -39.41 31.72 20.82
CA MET A 76 -40.14 31.48 19.57
C MET A 76 -39.81 30.10 18.96
N MET A 77 -38.55 29.63 19.05
CA MET A 77 -38.17 28.27 18.65
C MET A 77 -38.80 27.17 19.52
N VAL A 78 -38.97 27.41 20.82
CA VAL A 78 -39.63 26.46 21.74
C VAL A 78 -41.14 26.36 21.46
N VAL A 79 -41.78 27.46 21.06
CA VAL A 79 -43.21 27.45 20.68
C VAL A 79 -43.42 26.77 19.31
N ILE A 80 -42.50 26.92 18.36
CA ILE A 80 -42.55 26.25 17.05
C ILE A 80 -42.36 24.73 17.16
N SER A 81 -41.57 24.27 18.14
CA SER A 81 -41.33 22.83 18.38
C SER A 81 -42.47 22.12 19.13
N LEU A 82 -43.43 22.87 19.69
CA LEU A 82 -44.61 22.35 20.38
C LEU A 82 -45.88 22.34 19.50
N LEU A 83 -45.80 22.85 18.26
CA LEU A 83 -46.87 22.71 17.27
C LEU A 83 -46.85 21.28 16.69
N PRO A 84 -47.97 20.54 16.69
CA PRO A 84 -48.02 19.22 16.06
C PRO A 84 -47.77 19.40 14.56
N SER A 85 -46.66 18.86 14.08
CA SER A 85 -46.34 18.79 12.67
C SER A 85 -47.34 17.87 11.98
N LYS A 86 -48.45 18.43 11.50
CA LYS A 86 -49.23 17.79 10.43
C LYS A 86 -48.38 17.85 9.17
N SER A 87 -47.51 16.86 9.02
CA SER A 87 -46.97 16.47 7.73
C SER A 87 -48.17 16.08 6.87
N THR A 88 -48.64 17.00 6.02
CA THR A 88 -49.43 16.64 4.85
C THR A 88 -48.49 15.89 3.91
N TYR A 89 -48.40 14.59 4.12
CA TYR A 89 -47.85 13.66 3.15
C TYR A 89 -48.83 13.61 1.97
N THR A 90 -48.62 14.48 0.99
CA THR A 90 -49.18 14.28 -0.34
C THR A 90 -48.34 13.17 -0.97
N PRO A 91 -48.91 11.98 -1.26
CA PRO A 91 -48.16 10.96 -1.98
C PRO A 91 -48.04 11.43 -3.43
N THR A 92 -47.01 12.23 -3.70
CA THR A 92 -46.47 12.28 -5.06
C THR A 92 -45.91 10.89 -5.28
N THR A 93 -46.57 10.09 -6.12
CA THR A 93 -45.94 8.96 -6.80
C THR A 93 -44.84 9.51 -7.69
N ALA A 94 -43.75 9.97 -7.07
CA ALA A 94 -42.47 10.08 -7.74
C ALA A 94 -42.15 8.66 -8.15
N ALA A 95 -42.02 8.42 -9.45
CA ALA A 95 -41.47 7.17 -9.94
C ALA A 95 -40.20 6.91 -9.14
N VAL A 96 -40.15 5.81 -8.40
CA VAL A 96 -38.97 5.40 -7.66
C VAL A 96 -37.90 5.16 -8.72
N GLN A 97 -37.05 6.16 -8.95
CA GLN A 97 -35.93 6.03 -9.86
C GLN A 97 -35.03 4.97 -9.23
N GLU A 98 -34.91 3.83 -9.90
CA GLU A 98 -34.05 2.75 -9.46
C GLU A 98 -32.61 3.25 -9.55
N ASN A 99 -31.87 3.23 -8.42
CA ASN A 99 -30.45 3.58 -8.44
C ASN A 99 -29.74 2.67 -9.45
N LYS A 100 -28.81 3.26 -10.21
CA LYS A 100 -28.01 2.47 -11.13
C LYS A 100 -27.16 1.51 -10.30
N PRO A 101 -26.97 0.25 -10.75
CA PRO A 101 -26.04 -0.64 -10.08
C PRO A 101 -24.64 -0.02 -10.00
N TYR A 102 -24.02 -0.14 -8.83
CA TYR A 102 -22.72 0.43 -8.54
C TYR A 102 -21.85 -0.56 -7.77
N TRP A 103 -20.54 -0.35 -7.77
CA TRP A 103 -19.61 -1.19 -7.01
C TRP A 103 -19.50 -0.71 -5.58
N ASN A 104 -19.61 -1.65 -4.64
CA ASN A 104 -19.09 -1.52 -3.29
C ASN A 104 -17.72 -2.20 -3.23
N ILE A 105 -16.65 -1.41 -3.36
CA ILE A 105 -15.27 -1.89 -3.49
C ILE A 105 -14.66 -2.11 -2.10
N GLN A 106 -14.20 -3.34 -1.85
CA GLN A 106 -13.48 -3.69 -0.63
C GLN A 106 -11.97 -3.63 -0.84
N GLU A 107 -11.47 -4.18 -1.95
CA GLU A 107 -10.04 -4.23 -2.27
C GLU A 107 -9.79 -3.96 -3.76
N ILE A 108 -8.62 -3.40 -4.08
CA ILE A 108 -8.13 -3.24 -5.46
C ILE A 108 -6.74 -3.88 -5.57
N ILE A 109 -6.65 -4.95 -6.35
CA ILE A 109 -5.41 -5.68 -6.63
C ILE A 109 -4.84 -5.18 -7.97
N PRO A 110 -3.57 -4.74 -8.02
CA PRO A 110 -2.97 -4.21 -9.24
C PRO A 110 -2.33 -5.35 -10.05
N THR A 111 -2.53 -5.32 -11.37
CA THR A 111 -1.78 -6.17 -12.31
C THR A 111 -1.58 -5.45 -13.64
N ALA A 112 -0.94 -6.12 -14.58
CA ALA A 112 -0.81 -5.68 -15.96
C ALA A 112 -1.21 -6.83 -16.88
N ASP A 113 -1.76 -6.50 -18.04
CA ASP A 113 -1.94 -7.52 -19.07
C ASP A 113 -0.61 -7.87 -19.76
N LYS A 114 -0.67 -8.79 -20.73
CA LYS A 114 0.49 -9.24 -21.52
C LYS A 114 1.22 -8.11 -22.27
N ASP A 115 0.53 -7.01 -22.56
CA ASP A 115 1.07 -5.86 -23.28
C ASP A 115 1.57 -4.76 -22.31
N GLY A 116 1.45 -5.02 -21.00
CA GLY A 116 1.86 -4.11 -19.94
C GLY A 116 0.85 -3.00 -19.68
N GLU A 117 -0.41 -3.13 -20.13
CA GLU A 117 -1.48 -2.19 -19.82
C GLU A 117 -1.94 -2.34 -18.37
N PRO A 118 -2.22 -1.25 -17.64
CA PRO A 118 -2.57 -1.30 -16.24
C PRO A 118 -3.99 -1.87 -16.05
N ILE A 119 -4.09 -2.97 -15.29
CA ILE A 119 -5.36 -3.63 -14.96
C ILE A 119 -5.61 -3.54 -13.45
N ALA A 120 -6.82 -3.14 -13.07
CA ALA A 120 -7.28 -3.13 -11.69
C ALA A 120 -8.30 -4.25 -11.48
N ILE A 121 -8.01 -5.12 -10.51
CA ILE A 121 -8.92 -6.19 -10.10
C ILE A 121 -9.63 -5.72 -8.83
N VAL A 122 -10.92 -5.48 -8.97
CA VAL A 122 -11.82 -5.04 -7.91
C VAL A 122 -12.39 -6.26 -7.22
N VAL A 123 -12.20 -6.36 -5.91
CA VAL A 123 -12.87 -7.34 -5.06
C VAL A 123 -13.93 -6.61 -4.25
N GLY A 124 -15.19 -7.02 -4.40
CA GLY A 124 -16.29 -6.33 -3.73
C GLY A 124 -17.65 -6.90 -4.10
N SER A 125 -18.66 -6.04 -4.12
CA SER A 125 -20.03 -6.41 -4.50
C SER A 125 -20.62 -5.42 -5.48
N ILE A 126 -21.35 -5.92 -6.49
CA ILE A 126 -22.26 -5.08 -7.27
C ILE A 126 -23.53 -4.88 -6.45
N VAL A 127 -23.86 -3.63 -6.17
CA VAL A 127 -25.03 -3.23 -5.37
C VAL A 127 -26.13 -2.77 -6.31
N SER A 128 -27.33 -3.31 -6.15
CA SER A 128 -28.53 -2.92 -6.92
C SER A 128 -29.72 -2.66 -6.02
N GLY A 129 -30.69 -1.90 -6.52
CA GLY A 129 -31.91 -1.53 -5.79
C GLY A 129 -31.74 -0.33 -4.85
N ASN A 130 -32.83 0.01 -4.18
CA ASN A 130 -32.90 1.20 -3.34
C ASN A 130 -32.89 0.85 -1.86
N HIS A 131 -32.30 1.71 -1.03
CA HIS A 131 -32.31 1.52 0.42
C HIS A 131 -33.76 1.47 0.94
N PRO A 132 -34.09 0.54 1.86
CA PRO A 132 -33.22 -0.44 2.53
C PRO A 132 -33.06 -1.78 1.79
N ASN A 133 -33.76 -2.00 0.68
CA ASN A 133 -33.85 -3.28 -0.04
C ASN A 133 -32.72 -3.49 -1.05
N GLN A 134 -31.50 -3.09 -0.71
CA GLN A 134 -30.35 -3.25 -1.60
C GLN A 134 -29.90 -4.72 -1.65
N THR A 135 -29.59 -5.19 -2.85
CA THR A 135 -28.98 -6.50 -3.06
C THR A 135 -27.48 -6.34 -3.29
N TYR A 136 -26.68 -7.16 -2.63
CA TYR A 136 -25.22 -7.18 -2.76
C TYR A 136 -24.85 -8.48 -3.46
N LYS A 137 -24.19 -8.39 -4.62
CA LYS A 137 -23.69 -9.54 -5.36
C LYS A 137 -22.16 -9.56 -5.29
N PRO A 138 -21.55 -10.35 -4.39
CA PRO A 138 -20.10 -10.50 -4.33
C PRO A 138 -19.53 -10.89 -5.70
N THR A 139 -18.54 -10.14 -6.17
CA THR A 139 -18.03 -10.21 -7.54
C THR A 139 -16.56 -9.80 -7.58
N PHE A 140 -15.78 -10.49 -8.41
CA PHE A 140 -14.49 -9.99 -8.90
C PHE A 140 -14.70 -9.21 -10.19
N GLY A 141 -14.30 -7.95 -10.23
CA GLY A 141 -14.37 -7.11 -11.44
C GLY A 141 -12.99 -6.84 -12.00
N PHE A 142 -12.85 -6.90 -13.32
CA PHE A 142 -11.60 -6.61 -14.03
C PHE A 142 -11.78 -5.34 -14.85
N PHE A 143 -10.91 -4.36 -14.64
CA PHE A 143 -11.02 -3.05 -15.28
C PHE A 143 -9.70 -2.63 -15.90
N HIS A 144 -9.75 -1.99 -17.06
CA HIS A 144 -8.65 -1.15 -17.50
C HIS A 144 -8.52 0.02 -16.52
N ALA A 145 -7.39 0.12 -15.81
CA ALA A 145 -7.28 1.03 -14.67
C ALA A 145 -7.38 2.51 -15.09
N GLN A 146 -6.91 2.86 -16.30
CA GLN A 146 -6.92 4.24 -16.80
C GLN A 146 -8.26 4.67 -17.40
N THR A 147 -8.91 3.79 -18.15
CA THR A 147 -10.16 4.12 -18.87
C THR A 147 -11.40 3.73 -18.08
N PHE A 148 -11.23 2.98 -16.98
CA PHE A 148 -12.29 2.43 -16.13
C PHE A 148 -13.25 1.49 -16.87
N LYS A 149 -12.89 1.05 -18.07
CA LYS A 149 -13.69 0.14 -18.87
C LYS A 149 -13.62 -1.26 -18.26
N GLU A 150 -14.80 -1.84 -18.01
CA GLU A 150 -14.93 -3.21 -17.54
C GLU A 150 -14.50 -4.20 -18.64
N ILE A 151 -13.72 -5.19 -18.24
CA ILE A 151 -13.24 -6.31 -19.05
C ILE A 151 -14.11 -7.54 -18.77
N ALA A 152 -14.30 -7.84 -17.49
CA ALA A 152 -15.08 -8.97 -17.02
C ALA A 152 -15.59 -8.73 -15.59
N ALA A 153 -16.68 -9.41 -15.25
CA ALA A 153 -17.21 -9.50 -13.89
C ALA A 153 -17.53 -10.97 -13.58
N VAL A 154 -16.91 -11.52 -12.53
CA VAL A 154 -17.04 -12.91 -12.13
C VAL A 154 -17.74 -12.97 -10.76
N PRO A 155 -19.05 -13.30 -10.72
CA PRO A 155 -19.78 -13.44 -9.47
C PRO A 155 -19.19 -14.56 -8.61
N ILE A 156 -19.18 -14.36 -7.30
CA ILE A 156 -18.75 -15.37 -6.34
C ILE A 156 -19.86 -15.64 -5.33
N ASN A 157 -20.02 -16.92 -5.00
CA ASN A 157 -20.97 -17.33 -3.97
C ASN A 157 -20.28 -17.25 -2.61
N VAL A 158 -20.31 -16.08 -1.98
CA VAL A 158 -19.76 -15.83 -0.65
C VAL A 158 -20.85 -15.20 0.22
N GLU A 159 -21.05 -15.73 1.42
CA GLU A 159 -21.96 -15.15 2.40
C GLU A 159 -21.28 -13.99 3.16
N GLY A 160 -22.05 -12.95 3.49
CA GLY A 160 -21.61 -11.82 4.31
C GLY A 160 -21.48 -10.49 3.54
N PHE A 161 -21.80 -9.39 4.24
CA PHE A 161 -21.84 -8.05 3.66
C PHE A 161 -20.45 -7.40 3.53
N TYR A 162 -19.53 -7.71 4.45
CA TYR A 162 -18.18 -7.12 4.54
C TYR A 162 -17.12 -8.23 4.59
N PRO A 163 -16.69 -8.76 3.43
CA PRO A 163 -15.70 -9.81 3.43
C PRO A 163 -14.34 -9.30 3.90
N ILE A 164 -13.68 -10.08 4.75
CA ILE A 164 -12.26 -9.86 5.06
C ILE A 164 -11.47 -10.41 3.88
N ILE A 165 -10.70 -9.54 3.22
CA ILE A 165 -9.89 -9.89 2.05
C ILE A 165 -8.41 -9.80 2.45
N LYS A 166 -7.68 -10.86 2.17
CA LYS A 166 -6.21 -10.88 2.17
C LYS A 166 -5.77 -11.42 0.83
N TRP A 167 -4.59 -11.04 0.38
CA TRP A 167 -4.02 -11.59 -0.84
C TRP A 167 -2.50 -11.52 -0.76
N LYS A 168 -1.84 -12.24 -1.67
CA LYS A 168 -0.39 -12.24 -1.81
C LYS A 168 -0.01 -12.66 -3.22
N LYS A 169 0.95 -11.96 -3.81
CA LYS A 169 1.63 -12.35 -5.04
C LYS A 169 2.83 -13.22 -4.68
N MET A 170 2.86 -14.44 -5.21
CA MET A 170 4.01 -15.34 -5.10
C MET A 170 5.04 -14.98 -6.16
N ASP A 171 6.32 -15.25 -5.92
CA ASP A 171 7.38 -14.85 -6.84
C ASP A 171 7.39 -15.66 -8.16
N GLU A 172 6.59 -16.72 -8.24
CA GLU A 172 6.25 -17.45 -9.47
C GLU A 172 5.20 -16.74 -10.35
N GLY A 173 4.73 -15.56 -9.94
CA GLY A 173 3.77 -14.76 -10.68
C GLY A 173 2.31 -15.17 -10.49
N LYS A 174 2.00 -15.97 -9.46
CA LYS A 174 0.63 -16.33 -9.10
C LYS A 174 0.14 -15.51 -7.92
N THR A 175 -1.11 -15.07 -7.99
CA THR A 175 -1.74 -14.29 -6.91
C THR A 175 -2.84 -15.11 -6.25
N TYR A 176 -2.70 -15.29 -4.94
CA TYR A 176 -3.68 -15.99 -4.10
C TYR A 176 -4.51 -14.97 -3.33
N ILE A 177 -5.84 -15.13 -3.37
CA ILE A 177 -6.79 -14.23 -2.72
C ILE A 177 -7.60 -15.05 -1.70
N VAL A 178 -7.62 -14.60 -0.46
CA VAL A 178 -8.36 -15.21 0.64
C VAL A 178 -9.56 -14.32 0.98
N ILE A 179 -10.75 -14.90 0.97
CA ILE A 179 -12.00 -14.23 1.35
C ILE A 179 -12.57 -14.90 2.60
N ASN A 180 -13.02 -14.09 3.57
CA ASN A 180 -13.59 -14.54 4.85
C ASN A 180 -12.70 -15.53 5.60
N LYS A 181 -11.38 -15.39 5.41
CA LYS A 181 -10.32 -16.22 6.01
C LYS A 181 -10.30 -17.69 5.60
N ASN A 182 -11.28 -18.23 4.89
CA ASN A 182 -11.36 -19.68 4.63
C ASN A 182 -11.68 -20.06 3.17
N ARG A 183 -11.96 -19.06 2.32
CA ARG A 183 -12.14 -19.26 0.87
C ARG A 183 -10.86 -18.83 0.16
N LEU A 184 -10.24 -19.73 -0.57
CA LEU A 184 -9.02 -19.48 -1.34
C LEU A 184 -9.33 -19.40 -2.82
N PHE A 185 -8.83 -18.36 -3.47
CA PHE A 185 -8.95 -18.15 -4.90
C PHE A 185 -7.56 -17.97 -5.51
N LEU A 186 -7.39 -18.50 -6.72
CA LEU A 186 -6.22 -18.29 -7.55
C LEU A 186 -6.59 -17.39 -8.72
N LEU A 187 -5.89 -16.28 -8.84
CA LEU A 187 -5.94 -15.39 -9.99
C LEU A 187 -4.95 -15.85 -11.04
N ASP A 188 -5.43 -16.03 -12.26
CA ASP A 188 -4.62 -16.13 -13.46
C ASP A 188 -4.60 -14.75 -14.15
N GLU A 189 -3.48 -14.05 -13.98
CA GLU A 189 -3.27 -12.70 -14.52
C GLU A 189 -3.17 -12.68 -16.06
N ASN A 190 -2.81 -13.81 -16.69
CA ASN A 190 -2.68 -13.88 -18.15
C ASN A 190 -4.04 -14.00 -18.83
N THR A 191 -4.92 -14.81 -18.25
CA THR A 191 -6.28 -15.03 -18.78
C THR A 191 -7.31 -14.10 -18.16
N LEU A 192 -6.93 -13.31 -17.15
CA LEU A 192 -7.82 -12.49 -16.33
C LEU A 192 -8.99 -13.31 -15.78
N SER A 193 -8.68 -14.52 -15.28
CA SER A 193 -9.65 -15.45 -14.74
C SER A 193 -9.36 -15.78 -13.28
N ILE A 194 -10.39 -16.18 -12.55
CA ILE A 194 -10.28 -16.58 -11.14
C ILE A 194 -10.90 -17.97 -10.98
N SER A 195 -10.18 -18.82 -10.25
CA SER A 195 -10.64 -20.15 -9.86
C SER A 195 -10.61 -20.29 -8.35
N GLU A 196 -11.56 -21.03 -7.79
CA GLU A 196 -11.55 -21.35 -6.37
C GLU A 196 -10.67 -22.57 -6.13
N VAL A 197 -9.80 -22.47 -5.13
CA VAL A 197 -8.96 -23.56 -4.65
C VAL A 197 -9.63 -24.15 -3.41
N THR A 198 -10.08 -25.39 -3.52
CA THR A 198 -10.76 -26.14 -2.46
C THR A 198 -9.88 -27.27 -1.94
N PRO A 199 -10.20 -27.85 -0.77
CA PRO A 199 -9.56 -29.07 -0.30
C PRO A 199 -9.56 -30.19 -1.35
N GLN A 200 -10.65 -30.31 -2.12
CA GLN A 200 -10.78 -31.34 -3.15
C GLN A 200 -9.84 -31.08 -4.33
N THR A 201 -9.66 -29.82 -4.73
CA THR A 201 -8.70 -29.47 -5.80
C THR A 201 -7.24 -29.63 -5.35
N ILE A 202 -6.95 -29.42 -4.06
CA ILE A 202 -5.61 -29.63 -3.50
C ILE A 202 -5.30 -31.13 -3.36
N GLY A 203 -6.28 -31.92 -2.89
CA GLY A 203 -6.17 -33.38 -2.79
C GLY A 203 -5.19 -33.88 -1.73
N LEU A 204 -4.83 -33.04 -0.75
CA LEU A 204 -3.93 -33.40 0.35
C LEU A 204 -4.70 -33.89 1.58
N PRO A 205 -4.26 -34.99 2.23
CA PRO A 205 -4.93 -35.55 3.41
C PRO A 205 -5.01 -34.56 4.58
N GLU A 206 -4.03 -33.66 4.72
CA GLU A 206 -3.99 -32.61 5.74
C GLU A 206 -5.22 -31.69 5.69
N PHE A 207 -5.81 -31.51 4.51
CA PHE A 207 -6.89 -30.57 4.25
C PHE A 207 -8.24 -31.20 3.96
N GLU A 208 -8.36 -32.54 3.90
CA GLU A 208 -9.62 -33.25 3.62
C GLU A 208 -10.81 -32.76 4.44
N LYS A 209 -10.58 -32.32 5.67
CA LYS A 209 -11.63 -31.81 6.58
C LYS A 209 -12.05 -30.37 6.31
N GLY A 210 -11.38 -29.64 5.42
CA GLY A 210 -11.66 -28.24 5.09
C GLY A 210 -10.68 -27.26 5.70
N PHE A 211 -10.79 -26.00 5.26
CA PHE A 211 -10.02 -24.87 5.77
C PHE A 211 -10.83 -24.15 6.85
N ALA A 212 -10.26 -24.03 8.04
CA ALA A 212 -10.80 -23.20 9.11
C ALA A 212 -10.31 -21.75 8.97
N GLU A 213 -9.01 -21.58 8.71
CA GLU A 213 -8.37 -20.28 8.50
C GLU A 213 -7.22 -20.42 7.51
N ILE A 214 -7.00 -19.37 6.72
CA ILE A 214 -5.94 -19.22 5.73
C ILE A 214 -5.35 -17.82 5.92
N ASP A 215 -4.05 -17.75 6.13
CA ASP A 215 -3.28 -16.51 6.16
C ASP A 215 -2.27 -16.46 5.01
N THR A 216 -2.12 -15.27 4.43
CA THR A 216 -1.12 -15.00 3.40
C THR A 216 0.21 -14.53 3.99
N ASN A 217 0.21 -14.09 5.26
CA ASN A 217 1.42 -13.70 5.96
C ASN A 217 2.10 -14.93 6.58
N SER A 218 2.98 -15.57 5.81
CA SER A 218 3.76 -16.72 6.27
C SER A 218 5.23 -16.39 6.55
N ALA A 219 5.83 -17.15 7.47
CA ALA A 219 7.29 -17.14 7.72
C ALA A 219 8.13 -17.59 6.50
N TYR A 220 7.54 -18.40 5.62
CA TYR A 220 8.17 -18.87 4.40
C TYR A 220 7.53 -18.22 3.19
N GLU A 221 8.37 -17.69 2.29
CA GLU A 221 7.88 -17.17 1.02
C GLU A 221 7.34 -18.31 0.16
N ASN A 222 6.47 -17.96 -0.80
CA ASN A 222 5.78 -18.91 -1.66
C ASN A 222 4.88 -19.92 -0.91
N SER A 223 4.29 -19.47 0.20
CA SER A 223 3.44 -20.31 1.05
C SER A 223 2.25 -19.58 1.65
N LEU A 224 1.26 -20.39 2.07
CA LEU A 224 0.09 -19.97 2.85
C LEU A 224 0.12 -20.68 4.20
N GLU A 225 -0.28 -20.00 5.27
CA GLU A 225 -0.54 -20.67 6.56
C GLU A 225 -2.00 -21.13 6.58
N ILE A 226 -2.24 -22.45 6.65
CA ILE A 226 -3.58 -23.03 6.61
C ILE A 226 -3.84 -23.78 7.91
N THR A 227 -4.86 -23.34 8.65
CA THR A 227 -5.46 -24.08 9.76
C THR A 227 -6.61 -24.92 9.22
N ASN A 228 -6.55 -26.23 9.38
CA ASN A 228 -7.65 -27.11 8.96
C ASN A 228 -8.79 -27.14 9.99
N ASN A 229 -9.93 -27.74 9.64
CA ASN A 229 -11.09 -27.86 10.54
C ASN A 229 -10.88 -28.75 11.79
N LEU A 230 -9.71 -29.35 11.96
CA LEU A 230 -9.30 -30.04 13.19
C LEU A 230 -8.40 -29.16 14.08
N GLY A 231 -8.16 -27.91 13.70
CA GLY A 231 -7.30 -26.97 14.43
C GLY A 231 -5.80 -27.22 14.26
N LYS A 232 -5.39 -28.01 13.25
CA LYS A 232 -3.96 -28.19 12.92
C LYS A 232 -3.53 -27.16 11.89
N GLU A 233 -2.40 -26.52 12.17
CA GLU A 233 -1.80 -25.48 11.33
C GLU A 233 -0.70 -26.06 10.44
N TYR A 234 -0.65 -25.63 9.18
CA TYR A 234 0.33 -26.07 8.19
C TYR A 234 0.88 -24.90 7.38
N TYR A 235 2.15 -25.00 6.99
CA TYR A 235 2.70 -24.25 5.86
C TYR A 235 2.35 -25.01 4.58
N TYR A 236 1.50 -24.45 3.74
CA TYR A 236 1.15 -25.00 2.43
C TYR A 236 1.96 -24.31 1.32
N PHE A 237 2.66 -25.10 0.51
CA PHE A 237 3.46 -24.64 -0.62
C PHE A 237 2.76 -25.02 -1.94
N PRO A 238 2.03 -24.09 -2.59
CA PRO A 238 1.18 -24.43 -3.72
C PRO A 238 1.92 -25.02 -4.92
N LYS A 239 3.14 -24.56 -5.20
CA LYS A 239 3.96 -25.08 -6.31
C LYS A 239 4.35 -26.54 -6.13
N LEU A 240 4.63 -26.94 -4.90
CA LEU A 240 5.00 -28.31 -4.54
C LEU A 240 3.77 -29.18 -4.30
N ASN A 241 2.60 -28.56 -4.14
CA ASN A 241 1.40 -29.17 -3.58
C ASN A 241 1.73 -29.98 -2.31
N GLN A 242 2.38 -29.33 -1.34
CA GLN A 242 2.84 -29.98 -0.10
C GLN A 242 2.49 -29.15 1.12
N ALA A 243 2.05 -29.82 2.20
CA ALA A 243 1.74 -29.21 3.47
C ALA A 243 2.72 -29.70 4.56
N ILE A 244 3.38 -28.77 5.25
CA ILE A 244 4.29 -29.07 6.36
C ILE A 244 3.64 -28.61 7.66
N LEU A 245 3.55 -29.49 8.66
CA LEU A 245 2.97 -29.14 9.95
C LEU A 245 3.70 -27.94 10.57
N TYR A 246 2.96 -26.96 11.07
CA TYR A 246 3.52 -25.77 11.71
C TYR A 246 4.47 -26.17 12.85
N GLY A 247 5.62 -25.50 12.90
CA GLY A 247 6.68 -25.79 13.87
C GLY A 247 7.56 -27.02 13.54
N ASN A 248 7.25 -27.82 12.51
CA ASN A 248 8.10 -28.93 12.09
C ASN A 248 9.35 -28.46 11.32
N ARG A 249 10.32 -27.89 12.06
CA ARG A 249 11.55 -27.33 11.49
C ARG A 249 12.39 -28.35 10.74
N LYS A 250 12.47 -29.60 11.22
CA LYS A 250 13.30 -30.63 10.60
C LYS A 250 12.83 -30.95 9.19
N GLU A 251 11.53 -31.12 9.00
CA GLU A 251 10.94 -31.40 7.69
C GLU A 251 11.06 -30.19 6.76
N MET A 252 10.87 -28.98 7.28
CA MET A 252 11.07 -27.75 6.53
C MET A 252 12.52 -27.58 6.04
N ASP A 253 13.50 -27.79 6.92
CA ASP A 253 14.92 -27.71 6.58
C ASP A 253 15.29 -28.73 5.50
N GLN A 254 14.71 -29.94 5.56
CA GLN A 254 14.89 -30.98 4.56
C GLN A 254 14.26 -30.58 3.22
N LEU A 255 13.05 -30.01 3.23
CA LEU A 255 12.37 -29.52 2.04
C LEU A 255 13.21 -28.44 1.33
N ILE A 256 13.66 -27.42 2.09
CA ILE A 256 14.45 -26.31 1.56
C ILE A 256 15.81 -26.80 1.04
N ALA A 257 16.43 -27.79 1.68
CA ALA A 257 17.68 -28.37 1.22
C ALA A 257 17.55 -29.18 -0.09
N GLN A 258 16.35 -29.67 -0.41
CA GLN A 258 16.05 -30.43 -1.62
C GLN A 258 15.56 -29.54 -2.78
N ASN A 259 15.31 -28.25 -2.52
CA ASN A 259 14.90 -27.32 -3.56
C ASN A 259 15.90 -27.33 -4.74
N PRO A 260 15.41 -27.26 -5.98
CA PRO A 260 16.26 -27.03 -7.14
C PRO A 260 17.06 -25.75 -6.97
N ILE A 261 18.34 -25.83 -7.28
CA ILE A 261 19.26 -24.69 -7.23
C ILE A 261 19.24 -23.98 -8.58
N ALA A 262 19.24 -22.65 -8.57
CA ALA A 262 19.53 -21.83 -9.74
C ALA A 262 21.06 -21.65 -9.87
N PRO A 263 21.75 -22.24 -10.88
CA PRO A 263 23.21 -22.24 -10.94
C PRO A 263 23.84 -20.83 -11.02
N GLN A 264 23.14 -19.87 -11.64
CA GLN A 264 23.59 -18.48 -11.75
C GLN A 264 23.15 -17.59 -10.56
N GLY A 265 22.37 -18.17 -9.63
CA GLY A 265 21.72 -17.47 -8.53
C GLY A 265 20.62 -16.51 -8.99
N VAL A 266 19.62 -16.30 -8.13
CA VAL A 266 18.56 -15.31 -8.32
C VAL A 266 18.95 -14.03 -7.59
N THR A 267 18.94 -12.91 -8.32
CA THR A 267 19.18 -11.57 -7.77
C THR A 267 17.92 -11.07 -7.09
N ARG A 268 18.06 -10.56 -5.86
CA ARG A 268 16.98 -9.95 -5.09
C ARG A 268 17.46 -8.69 -4.40
N PHE A 269 16.52 -7.88 -3.93
CA PHE A 269 16.80 -6.65 -3.19
C PHE A 269 16.00 -6.61 -1.90
N GLU A 270 16.67 -6.30 -0.80
CA GLU A 270 16.08 -6.31 0.54
C GLU A 270 16.70 -5.22 1.41
N PHE A 271 15.90 -4.58 2.26
CA PHE A 271 16.43 -3.66 3.27
C PHE A 271 16.76 -4.41 4.55
N SER A 272 17.91 -4.08 5.17
CA SER A 272 18.11 -4.49 6.56
C SER A 272 17.13 -3.79 7.49
N ARG A 273 16.68 -4.49 8.53
CA ARG A 273 15.92 -3.90 9.62
C ARG A 273 16.75 -2.84 10.35
N LYS A 274 16.08 -1.76 10.75
CA LYS A 274 16.66 -0.74 11.63
C LYS A 274 17.14 -1.40 12.92
N ASP A 275 18.36 -1.10 13.31
CA ASP A 275 18.91 -1.41 14.63
C ASP A 275 19.15 -0.12 15.41
N LYS A 276 19.50 -0.22 16.70
CA LYS A 276 19.72 0.95 17.57
C LYS A 276 20.74 1.92 16.99
N ASP A 277 21.85 1.38 16.47
CA ASP A 277 23.01 2.15 16.02
C ASP A 277 23.22 2.10 14.50
N LYS A 278 22.39 1.33 13.77
CA LYS A 278 22.47 1.20 12.31
C LYS A 278 21.14 1.50 11.63
N LEU A 279 21.20 2.39 10.66
CA LEU A 279 20.08 2.69 9.77
C LEU A 279 19.88 1.54 8.76
N PRO A 280 18.67 1.38 8.22
CA PRO A 280 18.43 0.46 7.11
C PRO A 280 19.36 0.72 5.92
N GLU A 281 19.97 -0.34 5.40
CA GLU A 281 20.75 -0.36 4.17
C GLU A 281 20.05 -1.25 3.15
N LEU A 282 20.12 -0.88 1.87
CA LEU A 282 19.60 -1.68 0.76
C LEU A 282 20.67 -2.67 0.31
N PHE A 283 20.35 -3.96 0.30
CA PHE A 283 21.26 -5.01 -0.14
C PHE A 283 20.83 -5.56 -1.49
N LYS A 284 21.82 -5.82 -2.36
CA LYS A 284 21.67 -6.69 -3.51
C LYS A 284 22.10 -8.08 -3.08
N VAL A 285 21.21 -9.03 -3.24
CA VAL A 285 21.32 -10.37 -2.65
C VAL A 285 21.34 -11.39 -3.77
N LYS A 286 22.29 -12.33 -3.71
CA LYS A 286 22.26 -13.53 -4.53
C LYS A 286 21.75 -14.68 -3.68
N THR A 287 20.74 -15.36 -4.21
CA THR A 287 20.14 -16.54 -3.60
C THR A 287 20.26 -17.73 -4.55
N GLN A 288 20.27 -18.94 -4.03
CA GLN A 288 20.31 -20.16 -4.85
C GLN A 288 18.93 -20.76 -5.13
N GLY A 289 17.87 -20.26 -4.51
CA GLY A 289 16.50 -20.75 -4.69
C GLY A 289 15.88 -20.37 -6.03
N GLN A 290 15.01 -21.22 -6.55
CA GLN A 290 14.19 -20.93 -7.73
C GLN A 290 12.84 -20.32 -7.34
N ALA A 291 12.24 -19.52 -8.24
CA ALA A 291 10.90 -18.95 -8.04
C ALA A 291 9.88 -20.05 -7.69
N GLY A 292 8.98 -19.77 -6.76
CA GLY A 292 7.89 -20.61 -6.28
C GLY A 292 8.29 -21.67 -5.26
N TYR A 293 9.59 -21.91 -5.06
CA TYR A 293 10.06 -22.85 -4.06
C TYR A 293 10.14 -22.20 -2.67
N PRO A 294 10.02 -22.98 -1.58
CA PRO A 294 10.05 -22.47 -0.22
C PRO A 294 11.42 -21.89 0.12
N TYR A 295 11.43 -20.70 0.67
CA TYR A 295 12.58 -20.15 1.37
C TYR A 295 12.10 -19.27 2.51
N LYS A 296 12.91 -19.12 3.55
CA LYS A 296 12.55 -18.24 4.67
C LYS A 296 12.71 -16.78 4.26
N ARG A 297 11.71 -15.95 4.59
CA ARG A 297 11.72 -14.52 4.29
C ARG A 297 13.04 -13.87 4.74
N TYR A 298 13.56 -12.95 3.94
CA TYR A 298 14.85 -12.30 4.16
C TYR A 298 14.83 -11.39 5.39
N PHE A 299 15.11 -11.94 6.56
CA PHE A 299 15.13 -11.18 7.80
C PHE A 299 16.53 -10.63 8.10
N PHE A 300 16.93 -9.61 7.33
CA PHE A 300 18.26 -9.02 7.43
C PHE A 300 18.34 -8.15 8.69
N ARG A 301 19.01 -8.64 9.73
CA ARG A 301 19.10 -7.97 11.03
C ARG A 301 20.54 -7.77 11.46
N TRP A 302 20.85 -6.59 11.98
CA TRP A 302 22.13 -6.36 12.62
C TRP A 302 22.22 -7.07 13.98
N PHE A 303 23.27 -7.86 14.16
CA PHE A 303 23.60 -8.53 15.42
C PHE A 303 25.10 -8.43 15.68
N LYS A 304 25.47 -7.76 16.78
CA LYS A 304 26.89 -7.55 17.16
C LYS A 304 27.76 -6.94 16.05
N GLY A 305 27.18 -6.06 15.24
CA GLY A 305 27.87 -5.36 14.14
C GLY A 305 27.82 -6.09 12.79
N GLU A 306 27.47 -7.37 12.78
CA GLU A 306 27.35 -8.20 11.58
C GLU A 306 25.89 -8.33 11.13
N LEU A 307 25.68 -8.64 9.85
CA LEU A 307 24.37 -8.89 9.30
C LEU A 307 24.01 -10.36 9.52
N TYR A 308 23.03 -10.62 10.39
CA TYR A 308 22.43 -11.93 10.55
C TYR A 308 21.47 -12.21 9.40
N ILE A 309 21.63 -13.40 8.80
CA ILE A 309 20.80 -13.92 7.72
C ILE A 309 20.47 -15.38 8.05
N ASP A 310 19.19 -15.74 7.97
CA ASP A 310 18.76 -17.12 8.21
C ASP A 310 19.27 -18.06 7.11
N LYS A 311 19.76 -19.23 7.49
CA LYS A 311 20.29 -20.23 6.53
C LYS A 311 19.21 -20.69 5.54
N GLU A 312 17.97 -20.80 6.01
CA GLU A 312 16.79 -21.21 5.23
C GLU A 312 16.39 -20.16 4.17
N SER A 313 16.98 -18.96 4.19
CA SER A 313 16.77 -17.94 3.14
C SER A 313 17.57 -18.20 1.87
N GLN A 314 18.48 -19.19 1.89
CA GLN A 314 19.28 -19.60 0.74
C GLN A 314 20.14 -18.48 0.13
N VAL A 315 20.50 -17.46 0.92
CA VAL A 315 21.43 -16.39 0.53
C VAL A 315 22.85 -16.96 0.44
N VAL A 316 23.51 -16.70 -0.70
CA VAL A 316 24.89 -17.13 -0.97
C VAL A 316 25.87 -15.98 -0.92
N SER A 317 25.45 -14.78 -1.29
CA SER A 317 26.22 -13.56 -1.15
C SER A 317 25.30 -12.34 -1.12
N TYR A 318 25.82 -11.24 -0.58
CA TYR A 318 25.14 -9.96 -0.53
C TYR A 318 26.15 -8.83 -0.58
N GLU A 319 25.73 -7.69 -1.10
CA GLU A 319 26.51 -6.45 -1.10
C GLU A 319 25.59 -5.26 -0.79
N ASN A 320 26.14 -4.23 -0.13
CA ASN A 320 25.41 -2.98 0.05
C ASN A 320 25.26 -2.32 -1.32
N PHE A 321 24.01 -2.22 -1.79
CA PHE A 321 23.69 -1.84 -3.15
C PHE A 321 23.73 -0.33 -3.37
N THR A 322 23.46 0.43 -2.31
CA THR A 322 23.43 1.90 -2.36
C THR A 322 24.25 2.48 -1.21
N PRO A 323 25.58 2.28 -1.23
CA PRO A 323 26.44 2.71 -0.14
C PRO A 323 26.30 4.22 0.09
N GLU A 324 26.39 4.61 1.36
CA GLU A 324 26.24 5.98 1.86
C GLU A 324 24.84 6.63 1.70
N ARG A 325 23.83 5.88 1.22
CA ARG A 325 22.45 6.37 1.21
C ARG A 325 21.77 6.03 2.52
N PHE A 326 20.87 6.92 2.93
CA PHE A 326 20.14 6.80 4.19
C PHE A 326 18.66 6.67 3.91
N TYR A 327 18.06 5.70 4.59
CA TYR A 327 16.67 5.33 4.40
C TYR A 327 15.96 5.25 5.75
N PHE A 328 14.75 5.79 5.82
CA PHE A 328 13.88 5.66 6.99
C PHE A 328 12.56 5.03 6.58
N LYS A 329 12.13 4.01 7.34
CA LYS A 329 10.95 3.19 7.02
C LYS A 329 10.91 2.75 5.54
N PRO A 330 12.01 2.18 5.01
CA PRO A 330 12.05 1.81 3.60
C PRO A 330 11.36 0.48 3.32
N GLU A 331 10.86 0.36 2.10
CA GLU A 331 10.31 -0.86 1.53
C GLU A 331 10.80 -0.99 0.08
N VAL A 332 11.10 -2.21 -0.34
CA VAL A 332 11.27 -2.55 -1.77
C VAL A 332 9.88 -2.88 -2.30
N LEU A 333 9.42 -2.14 -3.30
CA LEU A 333 8.08 -2.32 -3.87
C LEU A 333 8.08 -3.19 -5.13
N HIS A 334 9.18 -3.16 -5.90
CA HIS A 334 9.34 -4.02 -7.07
C HIS A 334 10.82 -4.07 -7.45
N TYR A 335 11.23 -5.14 -8.13
CA TYR A 335 12.51 -5.19 -8.83
C TYR A 335 12.48 -6.19 -9.99
N ASP A 336 13.28 -5.91 -10.99
CA ASP A 336 13.59 -6.82 -12.10
C ASP A 336 15.07 -6.69 -12.49
N ASP A 337 15.44 -7.27 -13.63
CA ASP A 337 16.81 -7.20 -14.14
C ASP A 337 17.22 -5.80 -14.63
N LYS A 338 16.36 -4.78 -14.58
CA LYS A 338 16.65 -3.42 -15.08
C LYS A 338 16.53 -2.37 -13.98
N GLU A 339 15.59 -2.55 -13.06
CA GLU A 339 15.33 -1.53 -12.05
C GLU A 339 14.88 -2.08 -10.70
N VAL A 340 15.09 -1.25 -9.67
CA VAL A 340 14.62 -1.48 -8.31
C VAL A 340 13.76 -0.29 -7.91
N PHE A 341 12.49 -0.55 -7.62
CA PHE A 341 11.55 0.45 -7.17
C PHE A 341 11.41 0.39 -5.64
N ILE A 342 11.77 1.48 -4.98
CA ILE A 342 11.77 1.60 -3.52
C ILE A 342 10.89 2.76 -3.06
N TYR A 343 10.42 2.64 -1.82
CA TYR A 343 9.59 3.61 -1.14
C TYR A 343 10.09 3.85 0.27
N PHE A 344 10.37 5.10 0.64
CA PHE A 344 11.02 5.42 1.92
C PHE A 344 10.83 6.88 2.33
N LYS A 345 11.21 7.21 3.56
CA LYS A 345 11.36 8.59 4.04
C LYS A 345 12.83 9.00 4.07
N HIS A 346 13.08 10.27 3.78
CA HIS A 346 14.41 10.87 3.95
C HIS A 346 14.77 11.18 5.40
N GLU A 347 13.79 11.23 6.30
CA GLU A 347 13.96 11.59 7.70
C GLU A 347 13.02 10.77 8.60
N TRP A 348 13.38 10.67 9.88
CA TRP A 348 12.59 9.93 10.87
C TRP A 348 11.26 10.62 11.24
N ALA A 349 11.18 11.94 11.07
CA ALA A 349 10.01 12.72 11.49
C ALA A 349 8.70 12.14 10.92
N GLU A 350 7.68 12.04 11.77
CA GLU A 350 6.39 11.46 11.36
C GLU A 350 5.74 12.26 10.23
N SER A 351 5.90 13.58 10.26
CA SER A 351 5.45 14.51 9.21
C SER A 351 6.29 14.49 7.93
N SER A 352 7.43 13.80 7.90
CA SER A 352 8.25 13.68 6.69
C SER A 352 7.48 12.88 5.63
N PRO A 353 7.36 13.39 4.38
CA PRO A 353 6.69 12.67 3.32
C PRO A 353 7.51 11.46 2.88
N TYR A 354 6.85 10.48 2.29
CA TYR A 354 7.53 9.40 1.61
C TYR A 354 7.90 9.81 0.18
N PHE A 355 8.87 9.09 -0.37
CA PHE A 355 9.38 9.26 -1.71
C PHE A 355 9.42 7.91 -2.42
N PHE A 356 9.05 7.95 -3.69
CA PHE A 356 9.31 6.92 -4.67
C PHE A 356 10.68 7.15 -5.29
N GLN A 357 11.47 6.08 -5.41
CA GLN A 357 12.73 6.12 -6.13
C GLN A 357 12.87 4.87 -6.99
N VAL A 358 13.22 5.07 -8.27
CA VAL A 358 13.55 3.99 -9.19
C VAL A 358 15.06 4.02 -9.41
N LEU A 359 15.70 2.89 -9.18
CA LEU A 359 17.14 2.69 -9.31
C LEU A 359 17.44 1.83 -10.53
N ASP A 360 18.61 2.02 -11.13
CA ASP A 360 19.20 1.01 -12.00
C ASP A 360 19.57 -0.25 -11.20
N ALA A 361 19.16 -1.45 -11.62
CA ALA A 361 19.37 -2.69 -10.86
C ALA A 361 20.85 -3.18 -10.86
N GLN A 362 21.68 -2.61 -11.72
CA GLN A 362 23.08 -2.99 -11.89
C GLN A 362 23.97 -2.05 -11.11
N THR A 363 23.73 -0.74 -11.25
CA THR A 363 24.61 0.30 -10.71
C THR A 363 24.09 0.96 -9.43
N GLY A 364 22.79 0.82 -9.14
CA GLY A 364 22.12 1.54 -8.06
C GLY A 364 21.91 3.03 -8.36
N GLU A 365 22.23 3.51 -9.57
CA GLU A 365 22.02 4.91 -9.97
C GLU A 365 20.53 5.28 -9.93
N ILE A 366 20.25 6.53 -9.55
CA ILE A 366 18.87 7.02 -9.43
C ILE A 366 18.35 7.37 -10.83
N LYS A 367 17.36 6.62 -11.32
CA LYS A 367 16.64 6.92 -12.57
C LYS A 367 15.51 7.93 -12.34
N LEU A 368 14.83 7.83 -11.21
CA LEU A 368 13.73 8.72 -10.84
C LEU A 368 13.68 8.89 -9.32
N SER A 369 13.31 10.08 -8.86
CA SER A 369 12.97 10.36 -7.47
C SER A 369 11.77 11.31 -7.44
N LEU A 370 10.67 10.91 -6.80
CA LEU A 370 9.43 11.67 -6.76
C LEU A 370 8.78 11.57 -5.38
N GLN A 371 8.25 12.67 -4.86
CA GLN A 371 7.49 12.64 -3.61
C GLN A 371 6.18 11.86 -3.80
N SER A 372 5.82 11.00 -2.84
CA SER A 372 4.57 10.24 -2.89
C SER A 372 3.36 11.12 -2.59
N HIS A 373 2.17 10.61 -2.91
CA HIS A 373 0.93 11.24 -2.50
C HIS A 373 0.81 11.24 -0.96
N LYS A 374 0.23 12.29 -0.39
CA LYS A 374 0.08 12.45 1.08
C LYS A 374 -0.79 11.36 1.71
N ASP A 375 -1.75 10.83 0.96
CA ASP A 375 -2.70 9.81 1.42
C ASP A 375 -2.16 8.39 1.23
N MET A 376 -0.96 8.24 0.64
CA MET A 376 -0.26 6.97 0.59
C MET A 376 0.50 6.77 1.89
N HIS A 377 0.04 5.81 2.68
CA HIS A 377 0.71 5.33 3.87
C HIS A 377 0.82 3.81 3.78
N TYR A 378 1.95 3.26 4.23
CA TYR A 378 2.16 1.81 4.32
C TYR A 378 1.94 1.08 2.98
N LEU A 379 2.94 1.16 2.11
CA LEU A 379 2.98 0.36 0.87
C LEU A 379 3.91 -0.84 1.07
N SER A 380 3.59 -1.92 0.39
CA SER A 380 4.39 -3.14 0.27
C SER A 380 4.41 -3.54 -1.21
N ASP A 381 5.25 -4.49 -1.55
CA ASP A 381 5.43 -5.00 -2.92
C ASP A 381 4.15 -5.58 -3.51
N ASP A 382 3.31 -6.23 -2.71
CA ASP A 382 2.02 -6.74 -3.15
C ASP A 382 1.20 -5.64 -3.85
N PHE A 383 1.14 -4.43 -3.29
CA PHE A 383 0.35 -3.28 -3.78
C PHE A 383 0.86 -2.64 -5.09
N VAL A 384 1.85 -3.24 -5.76
CA VAL A 384 2.47 -2.67 -6.95
C VAL A 384 2.54 -3.68 -8.09
N ALA A 385 2.13 -3.23 -9.28
CA ALA A 385 2.34 -3.95 -10.52
C ALA A 385 3.21 -3.14 -11.49
N LYS A 386 4.18 -3.82 -12.10
CA LYS A 386 4.97 -3.27 -13.19
C LYS A 386 4.09 -3.15 -14.44
N ILE A 387 4.12 -1.98 -15.07
CA ILE A 387 3.42 -1.68 -16.34
C ILE A 387 4.41 -1.11 -17.35
N LYS A 388 4.00 -1.02 -18.62
CA LYS A 388 4.89 -0.63 -19.75
C LYS A 388 5.68 0.66 -19.53
N ASP A 389 5.08 1.67 -18.88
CA ASP A 389 5.65 3.01 -18.68
C ASP A 389 5.98 3.33 -17.22
N GLY A 390 5.88 2.35 -16.32
CA GLY A 390 6.14 2.56 -14.89
C GLY A 390 5.43 1.57 -14.01
N TYR A 391 4.58 2.05 -13.09
CA TYR A 391 3.94 1.24 -12.06
C TYR A 391 2.47 1.60 -11.84
N LEU A 392 1.61 0.59 -11.70
CA LEU A 392 0.29 0.73 -11.10
C LEU A 392 0.41 0.41 -9.61
N ILE A 393 -0.06 1.33 -8.78
CA ILE A 393 -0.02 1.24 -7.32
C ILE A 393 -1.45 1.26 -6.83
N SER A 394 -1.90 0.25 -6.09
CA SER A 394 -3.23 0.24 -5.49
C SER A 394 -3.17 -0.01 -3.99
N ASN A 395 -3.75 0.91 -3.24
CA ASN A 395 -4.07 0.75 -1.83
C ASN A 395 -5.57 1.04 -1.71
N TYR A 396 -6.01 1.94 -0.83
CA TYR A 396 -7.39 2.41 -0.83
C TYR A 396 -7.79 3.03 -2.18
N ASP A 397 -6.93 3.88 -2.74
CA ASP A 397 -7.04 4.45 -4.07
C ASP A 397 -5.99 3.84 -5.01
N SER A 398 -6.15 4.07 -6.33
CA SER A 398 -5.20 3.63 -7.35
C SER A 398 -4.44 4.79 -7.96
N PHE A 399 -3.17 4.57 -8.30
CA PHE A 399 -2.29 5.58 -8.85
C PHE A 399 -1.39 4.98 -9.93
N ILE A 400 -1.02 5.79 -10.92
CA ILE A 400 0.00 5.44 -11.90
C ILE A 400 1.23 6.31 -11.68
N LEU A 401 2.36 5.66 -11.43
CA LEU A 401 3.68 6.28 -11.49
C LEU A 401 4.22 6.09 -12.91
N ASN A 402 4.17 7.14 -13.73
CA ASN A 402 4.81 7.15 -15.04
C ASN A 402 6.28 7.52 -14.87
N THR A 403 7.15 6.53 -15.09
CA THR A 403 8.60 6.67 -14.87
C THR A 403 9.30 7.44 -15.99
N LYS A 404 8.71 7.49 -17.19
CA LYS A 404 9.24 8.25 -18.33
C LYS A 404 8.94 9.74 -18.21
N GLU A 405 7.75 10.08 -17.75
CA GLU A 405 7.31 11.47 -17.54
C GLU A 405 7.69 12.02 -16.15
N GLY A 406 8.08 11.15 -15.21
CA GLY A 406 8.39 11.52 -13.84
C GLY A 406 7.16 12.04 -13.07
N LYS A 407 5.98 11.49 -13.36
CA LYS A 407 4.68 11.96 -12.83
C LYS A 407 3.96 10.85 -12.08
N LEU A 408 3.32 11.23 -10.97
CA LEU A 408 2.37 10.41 -10.24
C LEU A 408 0.95 10.93 -10.50
N GLU A 409 0.06 10.06 -10.97
CA GLU A 409 -1.33 10.39 -11.27
C GLU A 409 -2.27 9.55 -10.42
N LYS A 410 -3.23 10.20 -9.75
CA LYS A 410 -4.31 9.53 -9.05
C LYS A 410 -5.38 9.13 -10.05
N LEU A 411 -5.82 7.87 -9.99
CA LEU A 411 -6.92 7.36 -10.80
C LEU A 411 -8.25 7.55 -10.06
N GLU A 412 -9.28 8.04 -10.77
CA GLU A 412 -10.65 8.17 -10.24
C GLU A 412 -11.43 6.84 -10.25
N LEU A 413 -10.74 5.69 -10.33
CA LEU A 413 -11.38 4.37 -10.50
C LEU A 413 -12.45 4.11 -9.42
N ARG A 414 -12.09 4.27 -8.14
CA ARG A 414 -13.03 4.06 -7.02
C ARG A 414 -14.21 5.02 -7.09
N GLU A 415 -13.96 6.29 -7.43
CA GLU A 415 -15.01 7.31 -7.53
C GLU A 415 -15.98 7.02 -8.69
N LYS A 416 -15.48 6.59 -9.85
CA LYS A 416 -16.32 6.26 -11.01
C LYS A 416 -17.15 5.01 -10.79
N LEU A 417 -16.59 3.99 -10.16
CA LEU A 417 -17.27 2.71 -9.96
C LEU A 417 -18.28 2.74 -8.80
N THR A 418 -18.17 3.67 -7.85
CA THR A 418 -19.06 3.75 -6.66
C THR A 418 -20.24 4.72 -6.81
N GLN A 419 -20.36 5.39 -7.95
CA GLN A 419 -21.47 6.32 -8.25
C GLN A 419 -22.81 5.60 -8.41
N ARG A 420 -23.85 6.10 -7.72
CA ARG A 420 -25.21 5.55 -7.66
C ARG A 420 -26.14 6.06 -8.76
#